data_AF-A0A0C1YNX7-F1
#
_entry.id   AF-A0A0C1YNX7-F1
#
_cell.length_a   1.000
_cell.length_b   1.000
_cell.length_c   1.000
_cell.angle_alpha   90.00
_cell.angle_beta   90.00
_cell.angle_gamma   90.00
#
_symmetry.space_group_name_H-M   'P 1'
#
loop_
_entity.id
_entity.type
_entity.pdbx_description
1 polymer ?
#
loop_
_entity_poly.entity_id
_entity_poly.type
_entity_poly.pdbx_seq_one_letter_code
_entity_poly.pdbx_strand_id
1 'polypeptide(L)' 'MSRFRDAYDKLQQEGMKINSDDLSRALPLLFSHINMNGKYTFTIPKEVKNGELRILRDVPQDTTEPLS' A
#
# COMPACT_ATOMS: atom_id res chain seq x y z
N MET A 1 11.48 4.19 -13.12
CA MET A 1 11.55 3.85 -11.67
C MET A 1 12.21 5.02 -10.96
N SER A 2 11.49 5.91 -10.26
CA SER A 2 11.52 5.94 -8.78
C SER A 2 10.58 7.00 -8.18
N ARG A 3 9.29 7.05 -8.56
CA ARG A 3 8.35 8.11 -8.09
C ARG A 3 8.18 8.20 -6.57
N PHE A 4 8.41 7.10 -5.86
CA PHE A 4 8.34 7.09 -4.39
C PHE A 4 9.48 7.91 -3.75
N ARG A 5 10.69 7.84 -4.31
CA ARG A 5 11.84 8.58 -3.79
C ARG A 5 11.65 10.09 -3.97
N ASP A 6 11.14 10.48 -5.14
CA ASP A 6 10.80 11.88 -5.42
C ASP A 6 9.73 12.42 -4.46
N ALA A 7 8.74 11.58 -4.09
CA ALA A 7 7.73 11.94 -3.10
C ALA A 7 8.33 12.04 -1.68
N TYR A 8 9.20 11.11 -1.30
CA TYR A 8 9.90 11.12 -0.01
C TYR A 8 10.77 12.37 0.16
N ASP A 9 11.57 12.70 -0.86
CA ASP A 9 12.47 13.84 -0.83
C ASP A 9 11.70 15.17 -0.74
N LYS A 10 10.53 15.27 -1.40
CA LYS A 10 9.63 16.42 -1.25
C LYS A 10 9.08 16.56 0.17
N LEU A 11 8.60 15.48 0.78
CA LEU A 11 8.08 15.50 2.16
C LEU A 11 9.16 15.91 3.17
N GLN A 12 10.42 15.51 2.94
CA GLN A 12 11.56 15.97 3.73
C GLN A 12 11.83 17.47 3.54
N GLN A 13 11.79 17.97 2.30
CA GLN A 13 11.95 19.40 2.01
C GLN A 13 10.86 20.28 2.65
N GLU A 14 9.65 19.75 2.78
CA GLU A 14 8.53 20.42 3.46
C GLU A 14 8.65 20.38 5.00
N GLY A 15 9.71 19.77 5.54
CA GLY A 15 9.97 19.70 6.98
C GLY A 15 9.08 18.70 7.72
N MET A 16 8.42 17.80 6.99
CA MET A 16 7.56 16.78 7.58
C MET A 16 8.41 15.72 8.29
N LYS A 17 8.11 15.44 9.56
CA LYS A 17 8.75 14.32 10.27
C LYS A 17 8.19 13.01 9.74
N ILE A 18 9.03 12.24 9.05
CA ILE A 18 8.69 10.91 8.56
C ILE A 18 9.24 9.87 9.55
N ASN A 19 8.37 9.03 10.09
CA ASN A 19 8.79 7.91 10.92
C ASN A 19 9.43 6.82 10.04
N SER A 20 10.57 6.28 10.46
CA SER A 20 11.21 5.14 9.80
C SER A 20 10.30 3.92 9.72
N ASP A 21 9.39 3.75 10.69
CA ASP A 21 8.43 2.65 10.67
C ASP A 21 7.42 2.82 9.52
N ASP A 22 7.02 4.05 9.19
CA ASP A 22 6.11 4.32 8.08
C ASP A 22 6.78 4.02 6.73
N LEU A 23 8.09 4.25 6.62
CA LEU A 23 8.88 3.82 5.47
C LEU A 23 8.88 2.30 5.32
N SER A 24 9.04 1.57 6.42
CA SER A 24 9.02 0.11 6.39
C SER A 24 7.68 -0.45 5.90
N ARG A 25 6.57 0.21 6.24
CA ARG A 25 5.21 -0.14 5.82
C ARG A 25 4.94 0.23 4.37
N ALA A 26 5.43 1.39 3.91
CA ALA A 26 5.25 1.87 2.54
C ALA A 26 6.14 1.12 1.54
N LEU A 27 7.29 0.62 2.00
CA LEU A 27 8.27 -0.09 1.21
C LEU A 27 8.53 -1.52 1.74
N PRO A 28 7.49 -2.37 1.86
CA PRO A 28 7.65 -3.68 2.47
C PRO A 28 8.71 -4.53 1.78
N LEU A 29 8.89 -4.35 0.46
CA LEU A 29 9.89 -5.05 -0.35
C LEU A 29 11.34 -4.58 -0.11
N LEU A 30 11.56 -3.37 0.41
CA LEU A 30 12.91 -2.86 0.71
C LEU A 30 13.38 -3.26 2.12
N PHE A 31 12.43 -3.47 3.05
CA PHE A 31 12.72 -3.73 4.46
C PHE A 31 12.46 -5.18 4.89
N SER A 32 11.68 -5.95 4.11
CA SER A 32 11.36 -7.35 4.43
C SER A 32 11.13 -8.20 3.18
N HIS A 33 11.17 -9.51 3.36
CA HIS A 33 10.80 -10.47 2.32
C HIS A 33 9.31 -10.76 2.43
N ILE A 34 8.58 -10.65 1.32
CA ILE A 34 7.20 -11.14 1.26
C ILE A 34 7.26 -12.64 1.03
N ASN A 35 6.85 -13.43 2.02
CA ASN A 35 6.69 -14.87 1.86
C ASN A 35 5.55 -15.14 0.88
N MET A 36 5.89 -15.60 -0.33
CA MET A 36 4.95 -16.01 -1.36
C MET A 36 4.82 -17.54 -1.43
N ASN A 37 4.78 -18.21 -0.28
CA ASN A 37 4.60 -19.66 -0.25
C ASN A 37 3.16 -19.99 -0.70
N GLY A 38 3.03 -20.85 -1.72
CA GLY A 38 1.75 -21.23 -2.34
C GLY A 38 1.67 -20.85 -3.82
N LYS A 39 0.55 -21.20 -4.48
CA LYS A 39 0.26 -20.78 -5.85
C LYS A 39 -0.65 -19.56 -5.82
N TYR A 40 -0.13 -18.42 -6.24
CA TYR A 40 -0.89 -17.18 -6.37
C TYR A 40 -1.23 -16.95 -7.85
N THR A 41 -2.52 -16.92 -8.17
CA THR A 41 -3.00 -16.52 -9.49
C THR A 41 -3.80 -15.24 -9.33
N PHE A 42 -3.42 -14.20 -10.08
CA PHE A 42 -4.15 -12.94 -10.11
C PHE A 42 -4.91 -12.83 -11.44
N THR A 43 -6.24 -12.76 -11.36
CA THR A 43 -7.06 -12.45 -12.53
C THR A 43 -7.34 -10.95 -12.53
N ILE A 44 -6.86 -10.25 -13.55
CA ILE A 44 -7.11 -8.82 -13.74
C ILE A 44 -8.42 -8.66 -14.52
N PRO A 45 -9.45 -7.99 -13.94
CA PRO A 45 -10.70 -7.70 -14.64
C PRO A 45 -10.45 -6.88 -15.91
N LYS A 46 -11.33 -7.02 -16.91
CA LYS A 46 -11.16 -6.40 -18.23
C LYS A 46 -11.12 -4.87 -18.12
N GLU A 47 -11.91 -4.33 -17.21
CA GLU A 47 -12.05 -2.90 -16.91
C GLU A 47 -10.72 -2.31 -16.46
N VAL A 48 -10.06 -2.99 -15.52
CA VAL A 48 -8.72 -2.61 -15.02
C VAL A 48 -7.66 -2.72 -16.12
N LYS A 49 -7.76 -3.74 -16.99
CA LYS A 49 -6.86 -3.85 -18.15
C LYS A 49 -7.03 -2.69 -19.14
N ASN A 50 -8.22 -2.09 -19.21
CA ASN A 50 -8.52 -0.94 -20.06
C ASN A 50 -8.13 0.40 -19.40
N GLY A 51 -7.54 0.37 -18.21
CA GLY A 51 -7.14 1.56 -17.46
C GLY A 51 -8.23 2.16 -16.58
N GLU A 52 -9.37 1.48 -16.43
CA GLU A 52 -10.45 1.90 -15.54
C GLU A 52 -10.10 1.59 -14.08
N LEU A 53 -10.69 2.36 -13.16
CA LEU A 53 -10.52 2.11 -11.73
C LEU A 53 -11.30 0.88 -11.31
N ARG A 54 -10.65 0.02 -10.54
CA ARG A 54 -11.31 -1.10 -9.89
C ARG A 54 -12.30 -0.57 -8.86
N ILE A 55 -13.54 -1.04 -8.92
CA ILE A 55 -14.57 -0.74 -7.90
C ILE A 55 -14.03 -1.15 -6.52
N LEU A 56 -14.21 -0.26 -5.54
CA LEU A 56 -13.84 -0.54 -4.16
C LEU A 56 -14.68 -1.69 -3.63
N ARG A 57 -14.04 -2.63 -2.92
CA ARG A 57 -14.78 -3.68 -2.22
C ARG A 57 -15.51 -3.03 -1.05
N ASP A 58 -16.74 -3.47 -0.81
CA ASP A 58 -17.41 -3.20 0.46
C ASP A 58 -16.63 -3.92 1.55
N VAL A 59 -15.87 -3.15 2.32
CA VAL A 59 -15.24 -3.63 3.55
C VAL A 59 -16.28 -3.48 4.66
N PRO A 60 -16.53 -4.52 5.49
CA PRO A 60 -17.27 -4.34 6.72
C PRO A 60 -16.62 -3.18 7.49
N GLN A 61 -17.43 -2.20 7.90
CA GLN A 61 -16.95 -1.16 8.80
C GLN A 61 -16.42 -1.89 10.06
N ASP A 62 -15.17 -1.62 10.42
CA ASP A 62 -14.58 -2.16 11.66
C ASP A 62 -15.37 -1.57 12.82
N THR A 63 -16.42 -2.30 13.21
CA THR A 63 -17.26 -1.97 14.35
C THR A 63 -16.55 -2.59 15.55
N THR A 64 -15.33 -2.13 15.82
CA THR A 64 -14.68 -2.42 17.09
C THR A 64 -15.46 -1.61 18.14
N GLU A 65 -16.55 -2.19 18.64
CA GLU A 65 -17.12 -1.73 19.90
C GLU A 65 -15.99 -1.81 20.94
N PRO A 66 -15.72 -0.72 21.69
CA PRO A 66 -14.74 -0.79 22.76
C PRO A 66 -15.21 -1.84 23.76
N LEU A 67 -14.39 -2.87 23.99
CA LEU A 67 -14.59 -3.84 25.06
C LEU A 67 -14.84 -3.06 26.36
N SER A 68 -16.06 -3.19 26.87
CA SER A 68 -16.53 -2.56 28.11
C SER A 68 -15.91 -3.24 29.33
#